data_AF-A0A959NG66-F1
#
_entry.id   AF-A0A959NG66-F1
#
_cell.length_a   1.000
_cell.length_b   1.000
_cell.length_c   1.000
_cell.angle_alpha   90.00
_cell.angle_beta   90.00
_cell.angle_gamma   90.00
#
_symmetry.space_group_name_H-M   'P 1'
#
loop_
_entity.id
_entity.type
_entity.pdbx_description
1 polymer ?
#
loop_
_entity_poly.entity_id
_entity_poly.type
_entity_poly.pdbx_seq_one_letter_code
_entity_poly.pdbx_strand_id
1 'polypeptide(L)'
;SAAILLLDMKKENFQIYYEEYPEKNYRQVAKGIAEKAKKKFAQPAFLIGISNAAADGEEVLRGIEEVCGQEVNAFGGAAGDDYAFTETFVFTNQKDSDSAIICLVLDE
;
A
#
# COMPACT_ATOMS: atom_id res chain seq x y z
N SER A 1 11.64 8.81 -17.15
CA SER A 1 12.71 8.13 -16.40
C SER A 1 12.07 7.10 -15.48
N ALA A 2 12.78 6.06 -15.06
CA ALA A 2 12.26 5.07 -14.11
C ALA A 2 13.21 4.94 -12.93
N ALA A 3 12.67 4.82 -11.72
CA ALA A 3 13.40 4.42 -10.52
C ALA A 3 13.07 2.96 -10.22
N ILE A 4 14.08 2.13 -9.97
CA ILE A 4 13.93 0.69 -9.74
C ILE A 4 14.71 0.34 -8.49
N LEU A 5 14.06 -0.36 -7.55
CA LEU A 5 14.70 -0.92 -6.37
C LEU A 5 14.97 -2.41 -6.60
N LEU A 6 16.25 -2.79 -6.51
CA LEU A 6 16.66 -4.20 -6.44
C LEU A 6 17.00 -4.51 -4.98
N LEU A 7 16.24 -5.41 -4.37
CA LEU A 7 16.36 -5.76 -2.96
C LEU A 7 16.74 -7.23 -2.82
N ASP A 8 17.83 -7.51 -2.10
CA ASP A 8 18.24 -8.87 -1.74
C ASP A 8 17.70 -9.22 -0.34
N MET A 9 16.39 -9.46 -0.27
CA MET A 9 15.69 -9.80 0.97
C MET A 9 15.17 -11.24 0.93
N LYS A 10 15.22 -11.92 2.07
CA LYS A 10 14.55 -13.22 2.24
C LYS A 10 13.05 -13.05 2.07
N LYS A 11 12.41 -14.00 1.38
CA LYS A 11 10.95 -13.98 1.15
C LYS A 11 10.13 -14.06 2.43
N GLU A 12 10.70 -14.57 3.51
CA GLU A 12 10.06 -14.56 4.83
C GLU A 12 9.96 -13.17 5.46
N ASN A 13 10.83 -12.22 5.09
CA ASN A 13 10.93 -10.90 5.73
C ASN A 13 10.01 -9.85 5.12
N PHE A 14 9.25 -10.21 4.08
CA PHE A 14 8.32 -9.28 3.46
C PHE A 14 7.06 -9.97 2.94
N GLN A 15 6.04 -9.17 2.70
CA GLN A 15 4.82 -9.58 2.04
C GLN A 15 4.31 -8.44 1.17
N ILE A 16 3.92 -8.77 -0.06
CA ILE A 16 3.19 -7.82 -0.91
C ILE A 16 1.70 -8.10 -0.74
N TYR A 17 0.94 -7.05 -0.44
CA TYR A 17 -0.52 -7.04 -0.49
C TYR A 17 -0.99 -6.15 -1.63
N TYR A 18 -2.09 -6.56 -2.26
CA TYR A 18 -2.75 -5.80 -3.30
C TYR A 18 -4.25 -5.97 -3.10
N GLU A 19 -4.97 -4.86 -2.97
CA GLU A 19 -6.42 -4.84 -2.79
C GLU A 19 -7.01 -3.65 -3.55
N GLU A 20 -8.18 -3.87 -4.15
CA GLU A 20 -8.98 -2.79 -4.74
C GLU A 20 -9.90 -2.15 -3.69
N TYR A 21 -10.31 -0.91 -3.93
CA TYR A 21 -11.29 -0.18 -3.09
C TYR A 21 -12.55 0.18 -3.88
N PRO A 22 -13.38 -0.82 -4.28
CA PRO A 22 -14.50 -0.62 -5.20
C PRO A 22 -15.55 0.39 -4.71
N GLU A 23 -15.63 0.61 -3.40
CA GLU A 23 -16.58 1.52 -2.77
C GLU A 23 -15.89 2.75 -2.16
N LYS A 24 -14.68 3.10 -2.62
CA LYS A 24 -13.84 4.16 -2.01
C LYS A 24 -13.61 3.92 -0.51
N ASN A 25 -13.60 2.64 -0.11
CA ASN A 25 -13.48 2.18 1.26
C ASN A 25 -12.01 2.10 1.70
N TYR A 26 -11.24 3.16 1.43
CA TYR A 26 -9.78 3.21 1.58
C TYR A 26 -9.29 2.77 2.96
N ARG A 27 -9.89 3.35 4.01
CA ARG A 27 -9.56 3.03 5.41
C ARG A 27 -9.83 1.59 5.78
N GLN A 28 -10.97 1.04 5.34
CA GLN A 28 -11.34 -0.34 5.60
C GLN A 28 -10.38 -1.31 4.91
N VAL A 29 -10.03 -1.06 3.65
CA VAL A 29 -9.09 -1.87 2.89
C VAL A 29 -7.70 -1.83 3.52
N ALA A 30 -7.21 -0.63 3.86
CA ALA A 30 -5.92 -0.44 4.51
C ALA A 30 -5.85 -1.12 5.89
N LYS A 31 -6.92 -1.01 6.68
CA LYS A 31 -7.08 -1.75 7.94
C LYS A 31 -6.99 -3.26 7.74
N GLY A 32 -7.67 -3.80 6.73
CA GLY A 32 -7.60 -5.22 6.39
C GLY A 32 -6.19 -5.68 6.02
N ILE A 33 -5.42 -4.84 5.31
CA ILE A 33 -3.99 -5.10 5.03
C ILE A 33 -3.18 -5.11 6.33
N ALA A 34 -3.37 -4.12 7.20
CA ALA A 34 -2.66 -4.04 8.47
C ALA A 34 -2.98 -5.21 9.41
N GLU A 35 -4.22 -5.68 9.45
CA GLU A 35 -4.62 -6.89 10.20
C GLU A 35 -3.92 -8.15 9.66
N LYS A 36 -3.78 -8.28 8.34
CA LYS A 36 -3.03 -9.39 7.72
C LYS A 36 -1.54 -9.29 8.05
N ALA A 37 -0.98 -8.09 7.97
CA ALA A 37 0.43 -7.81 8.27
C ALA A 37 0.79 -8.13 9.73
N LYS A 38 0.00 -7.63 10.69
CA LYS A 38 0.24 -7.82 12.13
C LYS A 38 0.09 -9.27 12.60
N LYS A 39 -0.61 -10.12 11.83
CA LYS A 39 -0.65 -11.57 12.05
C LYS A 39 0.64 -12.27 11.60
N LYS A 40 1.38 -11.68 10.66
CA LYS A 40 2.59 -12.26 10.05
C LYS A 40 3.87 -11.71 10.64
N PHE A 41 3.93 -10.42 10.93
CA PHE A 41 5.13 -9.69 11.37
C PHE A 41 4.92 -9.12 12.77
N ALA A 42 5.98 -9.18 13.58
CA ALA A 42 5.93 -8.67 14.95
C ALA A 42 5.95 -7.14 14.95
N GLN A 43 6.74 -6.54 14.04
CA GLN A 43 6.88 -5.11 13.90
C GLN A 43 6.75 -4.73 12.41
N PRO A 44 5.52 -4.66 11.86
CA PRO A 44 5.33 -4.40 10.44
C PRO A 44 5.61 -2.93 10.09
N ALA A 45 6.39 -2.72 9.02
CA ALA A 45 6.56 -1.44 8.34
C ALA A 45 5.94 -1.50 6.93
N PHE A 46 5.40 -0.38 6.44
CA PHE A 46 4.55 -0.33 5.24
C PHE A 46 5.11 0.66 4.22
N LEU A 47 5.47 0.17 3.03
CA LEU A 47 5.69 0.99 1.84
C LEU A 47 4.45 0.91 0.94
N ILE A 48 3.77 2.03 0.77
CA ILE A 48 2.42 2.13 0.20
C ILE A 48 2.47 2.77 -1.20
N GLY A 49 1.78 2.17 -2.15
CA GLY A 49 1.44 2.75 -3.44
C GLY A 49 -0.06 2.75 -3.61
N ILE A 50 -0.66 3.90 -3.92
CA ILE A 50 -2.09 4.02 -4.25
C ILE A 50 -2.27 4.54 -5.67
N SER A 51 -3.36 4.13 -6.31
CA SER A 51 -3.81 4.64 -7.61
C SER A 51 -5.08 5.48 -7.43
N ASN A 52 -5.65 6.00 -8.51
CA ASN A 52 -6.81 6.90 -8.49
C ASN A 52 -6.52 8.27 -7.84
N ALA A 53 -6.73 9.35 -8.58
CA ALA A 53 -6.53 10.71 -8.07
C ALA A 53 -7.46 11.08 -6.91
N ALA A 54 -8.58 10.35 -6.73
CA ALA A 54 -9.52 10.54 -5.63
C ALA A 54 -9.20 9.67 -4.39
N ALA A 55 -8.12 8.88 -4.41
CA ALA A 55 -7.71 8.09 -3.25
C ALA A 55 -7.26 8.99 -2.11
N ASP A 56 -7.87 8.79 -0.94
CA ASP A 56 -7.54 9.55 0.27
C ASP A 56 -6.42 8.83 1.04
N GLY A 57 -5.19 9.35 0.88
CA GLY A 57 -4.02 8.81 1.56
C GLY A 57 -4.07 8.93 3.09
N GLU A 58 -4.81 9.90 3.63
CA GLU A 58 -4.97 10.06 5.08
C GLU A 58 -5.88 8.96 5.64
N GLU A 59 -6.97 8.62 4.95
CA GLU A 59 -7.83 7.50 5.33
C GLU A 59 -7.11 6.15 5.22
N VAL A 60 -6.22 5.98 4.24
CA VAL A 60 -5.33 4.80 4.17
C VAL A 60 -4.42 4.73 5.40
N LEU A 61 -3.73 5.83 5.73
CA LEU A 61 -2.81 5.88 6.87
C LEU A 61 -3.54 5.58 8.19
N ARG A 62 -4.69 6.22 8.44
CA ARG A 62 -5.54 5.98 9.61
C ARG A 62 -6.00 4.52 9.72
N GLY A 63 -6.28 3.88 8.59
CA GLY A 63 -6.63 2.45 8.56
C GLY A 63 -5.51 1.55 9.07
N ILE A 64 -4.26 1.88 8.73
CA ILE A 64 -3.08 1.16 9.23
C ILE A 64 -2.85 1.47 10.72
N GLU A 65 -2.91 2.74 11.11
CA GLU A 65 -2.71 3.19 12.49
C GLU A 65 -3.72 2.58 13.48
N GLU A 66 -4.98 2.36 13.07
CA GLU A 66 -5.99 1.69 13.89
C GLU A 66 -5.57 0.29 14.36
N VAL A 67 -4.70 -0.37 13.61
CA VAL A 67 -4.25 -1.74 13.88
C VAL A 67 -2.86 -1.74 14.47
N CYS A 68 -1.93 -0.97 13.90
CA CYS A 68 -0.52 -0.99 14.26
C CYS A 68 -0.11 0.09 15.29
N GLY A 69 -0.98 1.07 15.57
CA GLY A 69 -0.67 2.24 16.41
C GLY A 69 -0.10 3.40 15.58
N GLN A 70 -0.10 4.61 16.17
CA GLN A 70 0.36 5.83 15.50
C GLN A 70 1.87 5.90 15.27
N GLU A 71 2.64 5.08 16.00
CA GLU A 71 4.10 5.00 15.87
C GLU A 71 4.54 4.07 14.72
N VAL A 72 3.59 3.54 13.92
CA VAL A 72 3.89 2.63 12.82
C VAL A 72 4.65 3.34 11.70
N ASN A 73 5.71 2.70 11.21
CA ASN A 73 6.42 3.16 10.02
C ASN A 73 5.56 2.87 8.77
N ALA A 74 4.82 3.88 8.31
CA ALA A 74 4.02 3.83 7.08
C ALA A 74 4.34 5.02 6.18
N PHE A 75 4.85 4.73 4.98
CA PHE A 75 5.28 5.75 4.02
C PHE A 75 5.01 5.29 2.59
N GLY A 76 5.03 6.22 1.63
CA GLY A 76 4.68 5.88 0.26
C GLY A 76 4.23 7.07 -0.57
N GLY A 77 3.46 6.80 -1.61
CA GLY A 77 2.92 7.83 -2.49
C GLY A 77 1.78 7.36 -3.39
N ALA A 78 1.16 8.32 -4.05
CA ALA A 78 0.20 8.07 -5.11
C ALA A 78 0.93 7.92 -6.45
N ALA A 79 0.42 7.03 -7.30
CA ALA A 79 0.82 6.95 -8.70
C ALA A 79 0.48 8.27 -9.40
N GLY A 80 1.37 8.73 -10.28
CA GLY A 80 1.20 9.96 -11.05
C GLY A 80 1.04 9.67 -12.54
N ASP A 81 0.46 10.65 -13.25
CA ASP A 81 0.20 10.60 -14.70
C ASP A 81 0.59 11.91 -15.39
N ASP A 82 1.72 12.50 -14.99
CA ASP A 82 2.25 13.76 -15.54
C ASP A 82 1.24 14.93 -15.50
N TYR A 83 0.44 15.02 -14.43
CA TYR A 83 -0.63 16.01 -14.24
C TYR A 83 -1.80 15.91 -15.24
N ALA A 84 -1.93 14.80 -15.96
CA ALA A 84 -3.09 14.56 -16.80
C ALA A 84 -4.37 14.38 -15.95
N PHE A 85 -4.24 13.87 -14.72
CA PHE A 85 -5.35 13.50 -13.83
C PHE A 85 -6.40 12.62 -14.51
N THR A 86 -5.98 11.77 -15.45
CA THR A 86 -6.84 10.86 -16.20
C THR A 86 -6.90 9.50 -15.55
N GLU A 87 -5.76 8.79 -15.45
CA GLU A 87 -5.70 7.41 -14.96
C GLU A 87 -4.30 7.14 -14.40
N THR A 88 -4.25 6.57 -13.20
CA THR A 88 -3.01 6.19 -12.52
C THR A 88 -3.16 4.74 -12.09
N PHE A 89 -2.10 3.95 -12.15
CA PHE A 89 -2.18 2.50 -11.93
C PHE A 89 -1.19 2.03 -10.88
N VAL A 90 -1.60 1.02 -10.11
CA VAL A 90 -0.69 0.16 -9.36
C VAL A 90 -0.80 -1.26 -9.89
N PHE A 91 0.29 -2.02 -9.84
CA PHE A 91 0.33 -3.34 -10.45
C PHE A 91 1.28 -4.31 -9.74
N THR A 92 0.99 -5.59 -9.91
CA THR A 92 1.86 -6.73 -9.62
C THR A 92 2.14 -7.48 -10.92
N ASN A 93 2.95 -8.55 -10.87
CA ASN A 93 3.21 -9.38 -12.06
C ASN A 93 1.96 -10.03 -12.68
N GLN A 94 0.83 -10.07 -11.96
CA GLN A 94 -0.36 -10.83 -12.37
C GLN A 94 -1.62 -9.98 -12.56
N LYS A 95 -1.65 -8.75 -12.02
CA LYS A 95 -2.82 -7.87 -12.06
C LYS A 95 -2.44 -6.42 -11.85
N ASP A 96 -3.26 -5.54 -12.39
CA ASP A 96 -3.21 -4.09 -12.32
C ASP A 96 -4.62 -3.50 -12.12
N SER A 97 -4.70 -2.28 -11.63
CA SER A 97 -5.94 -1.54 -11.42
C SER A 97 -5.64 -0.05 -11.32
N ASP A 98 -6.59 0.74 -11.77
CA ASP A 98 -6.65 2.19 -11.63
C ASP A 98 -7.24 2.64 -10.28
N SER A 99 -7.70 1.70 -9.46
CA SER A 99 -8.39 1.93 -8.19
C SER A 99 -8.02 0.87 -7.13
N ALA A 100 -6.72 0.74 -6.88
CA ALA A 100 -6.14 -0.16 -5.90
C ALA A 100 -4.99 0.42 -5.07
N ILE A 101 -4.75 -0.25 -3.95
CA ILE A 101 -3.57 -0.11 -3.12
C ILE A 101 -2.65 -1.32 -3.34
N ILE A 102 -1.36 -1.05 -3.53
CA ILE A 102 -0.29 -2.02 -3.39
C ILE A 102 0.54 -1.65 -2.17
N CYS A 103 0.88 -2.63 -1.34
CA CYS A 103 1.70 -2.40 -0.15
C CYS A 103 2.77 -3.47 -0.04
N LEU A 104 4.03 -3.04 0.01
CA LEU A 104 5.15 -3.86 0.46
C LEU A 104 5.26 -3.71 1.97
N VAL A 105 4.97 -4.80 2.68
CA VAL A 105 5.09 -4.87 4.14
C VAL A 105 6.38 -5.59 4.49
N LEU A 106 7.16 -5.02 5.39
CA LEU A 106 8.45 -5.52 5.89
C LEU A 106 8.33 -5.84 7.39
N ASP A 107 9.11 -6.79 7.89
CA ASP A 107 9.36 -6.94 9.33
C ASP A 107 10.58 -6.09 9.71
N GLU A 108 10.42 -5.21 10.70
CA GLU A 108 11.47 -4.31 11.22
C GLU A 108 12.28 -4.94 12.37
#